data_AF-A0AAV7G1S7-F1
#
_entry.id   AF-A0AAV7G1S7-F1
#
_cell.length_a   1.000
_cell.length_b   1.000
_cell.length_c   1.000
_cell.angle_alpha   90.00
_cell.angle_beta   90.00
_cell.angle_gamma   90.00
#
_symmetry.space_group_name_H-M   'P 1'
#
loop_
_entity.id
_entity.type
_entity.pdbx_description
1 polymer ?
#
loop_
_entity_poly.entity_id
_entity_poly.type
_entity_poly.pdbx_seq_one_letter_code
_entity_poly.pdbx_strand_id
1 'polypeptide(L)'
;MEKPFGYINGFFPLLLIYLVLHNVTDEEVEQLGADLNALQNLDIRPNVYPIKLHSPKPKKIQTSPPPSPHSPHVEPPQSSPRPPTEPPQSSPRPPAEPPLSTEWSSVQNKLMEAIQKMCNRIEDNMGKRIELLEDNLKKFQATVDSLQDDIIFQSGNIEINRGDIDDILTNQYLADNHVDAFAFLLSEKRRILPKEFQNYLYISPLYRAYRGYKQDFQIFIQHINPDSIRESKLIVQPIYFQGHWVLVIGRLKDKIKQIHEDKAGAFPSDITTWKLQIVRGVPTQSNDYDCGIFVCKYMERVVLRQKMDWASLKDWQKYMPKFRAELGYALCLTTNM
;
A
#
# COMPACT_ATOMS: atom_id res chain seq x y z
N MET A 1 -44.55 59.32 -4.90
CA MET A 1 -45.03 58.51 -3.77
C MET A 1 -45.34 57.14 -4.33
N GLU A 2 -44.75 56.02 -3.89
CA GLU A 2 -43.77 55.82 -2.80
C GLU A 2 -42.56 54.94 -3.23
N LYS A 3 -41.77 54.50 -2.25
CA LYS A 3 -40.34 54.10 -2.35
C LYS A 3 -40.09 52.75 -3.07
N PRO A 4 -38.87 52.53 -3.62
CA PRO A 4 -38.45 51.23 -4.14
C PRO A 4 -38.14 50.23 -3.01
N PHE A 5 -38.16 48.93 -3.34
CA PHE A 5 -37.62 47.89 -2.47
C PHE A 5 -36.09 48.05 -2.31
N GLY A 6 -35.62 47.99 -1.07
CA GLY A 6 -34.22 48.29 -0.72
C GLY A 6 -33.25 47.15 -1.04
N TYR A 7 -32.07 47.52 -1.55
CA TYR A 7 -30.90 46.63 -1.57
C TYR A 7 -30.49 46.25 -0.14
N ILE A 8 -30.50 44.95 0.18
CA ILE A 8 -29.80 44.44 1.37
C ILE A 8 -28.34 44.18 1.00
N ASN A 9 -27.54 45.25 0.92
CA ASN A 9 -26.09 45.15 0.93
C ASN A 9 -25.66 44.83 2.37
N GLY A 10 -25.27 43.58 2.66
CA GLY A 10 -24.88 43.18 4.00
C GLY A 10 -24.30 41.77 4.12
N PHE A 11 -22.97 41.68 4.07
CA PHE A 11 -22.17 40.62 4.71
C PHE A 11 -22.59 39.14 4.46
N PHE A 12 -22.48 38.68 3.21
CA PHE A 12 -22.41 37.24 2.94
C PHE A 12 -20.99 36.72 3.20
N PRO A 13 -20.80 35.76 4.13
CA PRO A 13 -19.46 35.28 4.47
C PRO A 13 -18.89 34.39 3.37
N LEU A 14 -17.68 34.76 2.91
CA LEU A 14 -16.81 33.93 2.07
C LEU A 14 -16.63 32.54 2.69
N LEU A 15 -16.56 31.50 1.86
CA LEU A 15 -16.20 30.15 2.32
C LEU A 15 -14.86 29.69 1.76
N LEU A 16 -14.42 28.56 2.29
CA LEU A 16 -13.13 27.94 2.06
C LEU A 16 -13.35 26.55 1.46
N ILE A 17 -12.84 26.33 0.25
CA ILE A 17 -12.24 25.03 -0.08
C ILE A 17 -11.06 24.86 0.88
N TYR A 18 -10.86 23.65 1.38
CA TYR A 18 -9.73 23.30 2.21
C TYR A 18 -8.94 22.18 1.54
N LEU A 19 -7.74 22.49 1.05
CA LEU A 19 -6.74 21.46 0.73
C LEU A 19 -6.04 21.04 2.01
N VAL A 20 -6.01 19.74 2.28
CA VAL A 20 -5.11 19.18 3.29
C VAL A 20 -3.84 18.72 2.58
N LEU A 21 -2.83 19.59 2.57
CA LEU A 21 -1.54 19.36 1.92
C LEU A 21 -0.49 18.92 2.95
N HIS A 22 0.35 17.97 2.55
CA HIS A 22 1.47 17.47 3.35
C HIS A 22 2.81 17.91 2.73
N ASN A 23 3.68 18.53 3.53
CA ASN A 23 5.04 18.98 3.18
C ASN A 23 5.23 19.77 1.87
N VAL A 24 4.16 20.20 1.22
CA VAL A 24 4.16 21.08 0.05
C VAL A 24 4.76 22.45 0.43
N THR A 25 5.78 22.88 -0.32
CA THR A 25 6.39 24.22 -0.19
C THR A 25 5.41 25.33 -0.54
N ASP A 26 5.69 26.59 -0.17
CA ASP A 26 4.82 27.72 -0.56
C ASP A 26 4.73 27.92 -2.09
N GLU A 27 5.76 27.48 -2.83
CA GLU A 27 5.83 27.55 -4.30
C GLU A 27 5.05 26.39 -4.96
N GLU A 28 5.17 25.16 -4.45
CA GLU A 28 4.30 24.04 -4.86
C GLU A 28 2.84 24.26 -4.43
N VAL A 29 2.61 25.02 -3.36
CA VAL A 29 1.29 25.51 -2.93
C VAL A 29 0.71 26.49 -3.94
N GLU A 30 1.52 27.40 -4.47
CA GLU A 30 1.11 28.33 -5.52
C GLU A 30 0.91 27.60 -6.86
N GLN A 31 1.75 26.61 -7.18
CA GLN A 31 1.57 25.75 -8.35
C GLN A 31 0.30 24.90 -8.24
N LEU A 32 0.09 24.16 -7.14
CA LEU A 32 -1.17 23.45 -6.88
C LEU A 32 -2.36 24.42 -6.87
N GLY A 33 -2.17 25.64 -6.35
CA GLY A 33 -3.17 26.70 -6.40
C GLY A 33 -3.54 27.09 -7.83
N ALA A 34 -2.55 27.27 -8.70
CA ALA A 34 -2.72 27.56 -10.13
C ALA A 34 -3.36 26.37 -10.87
N ASP A 35 -2.84 25.15 -10.67
CA ASP A 35 -3.32 23.91 -11.31
C ASP A 35 -4.73 23.50 -10.83
N LEU A 36 -5.12 23.82 -9.58
CA LEU A 36 -6.49 23.63 -9.09
C LEU A 36 -7.45 24.73 -9.58
N ASN A 37 -6.96 25.95 -9.85
CA ASN A 37 -7.74 26.93 -10.61
C ASN A 37 -7.85 26.50 -12.10
N ALA A 38 -6.82 25.84 -12.63
CA ALA A 38 -6.77 25.19 -13.95
C ALA A 38 -7.17 23.70 -13.91
N LEU A 39 -8.17 23.36 -13.07
CA LEU A 39 -8.63 22.02 -12.63
C LEU A 39 -8.93 20.95 -13.71
N GLN A 40 -8.71 21.25 -14.98
CA GLN A 40 -8.88 20.35 -16.12
C GLN A 40 -7.78 19.28 -16.23
N ASN A 41 -6.58 19.54 -15.71
CA ASN A 41 -5.37 18.76 -16.02
C ASN A 41 -4.81 17.88 -14.87
N LEU A 42 -5.42 17.90 -13.68
CA LEU A 42 -4.77 17.43 -12.44
C LEU A 42 -4.63 15.92 -12.19
N ASP A 43 -5.04 15.04 -13.12
CA ASP A 43 -4.88 13.58 -12.97
C ASP A 43 -3.84 13.04 -13.96
N ILE A 44 -2.61 13.53 -13.81
CA ILE A 44 -1.46 13.12 -14.64
C ILE A 44 -0.81 11.86 -14.04
N ARG A 45 -1.54 10.73 -14.03
CA ARG A 45 -0.92 9.41 -13.81
C ARG A 45 -0.28 8.94 -15.11
N PRO A 46 1.06 8.81 -15.21
CA PRO A 46 1.68 8.55 -16.51
C PRO A 46 1.41 7.15 -17.08
N ASN A 47 0.98 6.18 -16.25
CA ASN A 47 0.91 4.76 -16.62
C ASN A 47 -0.29 3.97 -16.06
N VAL A 48 -1.29 4.62 -15.43
CA VAL A 48 -2.50 3.88 -15.00
C VAL A 48 -3.43 3.70 -16.19
N TYR A 49 -3.13 2.69 -17.02
CA TYR A 49 -4.16 2.08 -17.84
C TYR A 49 -5.33 1.69 -16.93
N PRO A 50 -6.58 2.11 -17.23
CA PRO A 50 -7.71 1.73 -16.40
C PRO A 50 -7.80 0.21 -16.34
N ILE A 51 -7.87 -0.32 -15.11
CA ILE A 51 -7.91 -1.75 -14.85
C ILE A 51 -9.08 -2.33 -15.66
N LYS A 52 -8.76 -3.25 -16.57
CA LYS A 52 -9.79 -3.96 -17.33
C LYS A 52 -10.56 -4.83 -16.34
N LEU A 53 -11.83 -4.49 -16.07
CA LEU A 53 -12.75 -5.41 -15.40
C LEU A 53 -12.56 -6.81 -15.98
N HIS A 54 -12.19 -7.76 -15.13
CA HIS A 54 -11.51 -8.97 -15.56
C HIS A 54 -12.42 -9.91 -16.35
N SER A 55 -12.40 -9.77 -17.68
CA SER A 55 -12.81 -10.82 -18.61
C SER A 55 -11.63 -11.80 -18.77
N PRO A 56 -11.68 -13.02 -18.22
CA PRO A 56 -10.49 -13.86 -18.06
C PRO A 56 -10.06 -14.50 -19.40
N LYS A 57 -8.81 -14.26 -19.81
CA LYS A 57 -8.09 -15.10 -20.78
C LYS A 57 -6.61 -15.25 -20.37
N PRO A 58 -6.05 -16.47 -20.43
CA PRO A 58 -4.72 -16.75 -19.88
C PRO A 58 -3.60 -16.17 -20.75
N LYS A 59 -2.50 -15.77 -20.11
CA LYS A 59 -1.21 -15.53 -20.77
C LYS A 59 -0.19 -16.57 -20.34
N LYS A 60 0.67 -16.99 -21.27
CA LYS A 60 1.77 -17.91 -21.02
C LYS A 60 2.88 -17.20 -20.24
N ILE A 61 3.44 -17.89 -19.25
CA ILE A 61 4.67 -17.48 -18.55
C ILE A 61 5.85 -17.63 -19.51
N GLN A 62 6.80 -16.68 -19.45
CA GLN A 62 8.06 -16.73 -20.19
C GLN A 62 9.21 -16.64 -19.19
N THR A 63 9.90 -17.75 -18.97
CA THR A 63 10.96 -17.89 -17.95
C THR A 63 12.33 -17.50 -18.48
N SER A 64 13.01 -16.58 -17.80
CA SER A 64 14.46 -16.37 -17.91
C SER A 64 15.24 -17.30 -16.96
N PRO A 65 16.49 -17.69 -17.30
CA PRO A 65 17.30 -18.57 -16.46
C PRO A 65 17.97 -17.84 -15.27
N PRO A 66 18.31 -18.55 -14.18
CA PRO A 66 19.00 -17.99 -13.01
C PRO A 66 20.51 -17.78 -13.26
N PRO A 67 21.17 -16.90 -12.48
CA PRO A 67 22.62 -16.66 -12.55
C PRO A 67 23.45 -17.75 -11.86
N SER A 68 24.66 -18.00 -12.37
CA SER A 68 25.60 -18.99 -11.81
C SER A 68 26.30 -18.51 -10.53
N PRO A 69 26.60 -19.41 -9.56
CA PRO A 69 27.33 -19.06 -8.35
C PRO A 69 28.85 -19.01 -8.58
N HIS A 70 29.48 -17.88 -8.24
CA HIS A 70 30.94 -17.82 -8.05
C HIS A 70 31.30 -18.14 -6.60
N SER A 71 32.23 -19.07 -6.38
CA SER A 71 32.84 -19.34 -5.08
C SER A 71 34.32 -18.90 -5.11
N PRO A 72 34.83 -18.20 -4.07
CA PRO A 72 36.23 -17.84 -4.00
C PRO A 72 37.11 -19.05 -3.62
N HIS A 73 38.25 -19.19 -4.31
CA HIS A 73 39.24 -20.21 -4.01
C HIS A 73 40.06 -19.79 -2.78
N VAL A 74 40.32 -20.71 -1.85
CA VAL A 74 41.24 -20.49 -0.72
C VAL A 74 42.50 -21.34 -0.96
N GLU A 75 43.67 -20.72 -0.87
CA GLU A 75 44.96 -21.43 -0.91
C GLU A 75 45.38 -21.89 0.50
N PRO A 76 46.00 -23.07 0.65
CA PRO A 76 46.63 -23.48 1.90
C PRO A 76 47.97 -22.76 2.12
N PRO A 77 48.34 -22.43 3.37
CA PRO A 77 49.58 -21.68 3.65
C PRO A 77 50.85 -22.51 3.44
N GLN A 78 51.90 -21.85 2.95
CA GLN A 78 53.23 -22.45 2.74
C GLN A 78 53.95 -22.71 4.08
N SER A 79 54.58 -23.88 4.22
CA SER A 79 55.36 -24.24 5.42
C SER A 79 56.83 -23.81 5.32
N SER A 80 57.31 -23.05 6.30
CA SER A 80 58.72 -22.63 6.41
C SER A 80 59.67 -23.80 6.74
N PRO A 81 60.98 -23.72 6.37
CA PRO A 81 61.93 -24.83 6.54
C PRO A 81 62.37 -25.03 8.01
N ARG A 82 62.67 -26.28 8.38
CA ARG A 82 63.30 -26.63 9.67
C ARG A 82 64.84 -26.53 9.63
N PRO A 83 65.51 -26.32 10.78
CA PRO A 83 66.97 -26.39 10.88
C PRO A 83 67.52 -27.81 10.63
N PRO A 84 68.80 -27.96 10.26
CA PRO A 84 69.46 -29.26 10.17
C PRO A 84 69.50 -29.94 11.56
N THR A 85 69.28 -31.25 11.58
CA THR A 85 69.35 -32.07 12.80
C THR A 85 70.57 -32.99 12.72
N GLU A 86 71.20 -33.27 13.87
CA GLU A 86 72.44 -34.06 13.98
C GLU A 86 72.28 -35.51 13.50
N PRO A 87 73.37 -36.16 13.04
CA PRO A 87 73.32 -37.57 12.63
C PRO A 87 72.99 -38.48 13.83
N PRO A 88 71.93 -39.30 13.76
CA PRO A 88 71.54 -40.15 14.88
C PRO A 88 72.57 -41.27 15.12
N GLN A 89 73.00 -41.41 16.37
CA GLN A 89 73.82 -42.53 16.80
C GLN A 89 73.06 -43.85 16.58
N SER A 90 73.79 -44.89 16.17
CA SER A 90 73.25 -46.21 15.82
C SER A 90 72.74 -46.98 17.04
N SER A 91 71.55 -46.62 17.51
CA SER A 91 70.76 -47.44 18.44
C SER A 91 70.40 -48.77 17.74
N PRO A 92 70.41 -49.91 18.45
CA PRO A 92 70.04 -51.18 17.85
C PRO A 92 68.60 -51.09 17.33
N ARG A 93 68.39 -51.48 16.07
CA ARG A 93 67.07 -51.48 15.42
C ARG A 93 66.11 -52.28 16.30
N PRO A 94 64.98 -51.71 16.78
CA PRO A 94 63.96 -52.53 17.42
C PRO A 94 63.56 -53.65 16.46
N PRO A 95 63.21 -54.85 16.95
CA PRO A 95 62.77 -55.94 16.09
C PRO A 95 61.64 -55.40 15.21
N ALA A 96 61.74 -55.61 13.90
CA ALA A 96 60.75 -55.09 12.96
C ALA A 96 59.36 -55.54 13.41
N GLU A 97 58.44 -54.58 13.59
CA GLU A 97 57.09 -54.90 14.00
C GLU A 97 56.55 -55.99 13.07
N PRO A 98 55.97 -57.09 13.61
CA PRO A 98 55.45 -58.15 12.78
C PRO A 98 54.44 -57.52 11.81
N PRO A 99 54.55 -57.78 10.49
CA PRO A 99 53.73 -57.10 9.50
C PRO A 99 52.27 -57.24 9.90
N LEU A 100 51.57 -56.09 10.05
CA LEU A 100 50.19 -56.02 10.53
C LEU A 100 49.40 -57.14 9.86
N SER A 101 48.92 -58.09 10.67
CA SER A 101 48.45 -59.37 10.13
C SER A 101 47.40 -59.11 9.06
N THR A 102 47.36 -59.96 8.02
CA THR A 102 46.45 -59.75 6.89
C THR A 102 44.97 -59.67 7.34
N GLU A 103 44.65 -60.28 8.48
CA GLU A 103 43.40 -60.09 9.23
C GLU A 103 43.16 -58.66 9.69
N TRP A 104 44.13 -57.97 10.30
CA TRP A 104 43.91 -56.65 10.89
C TRP A 104 43.66 -55.58 9.80
N SER A 105 44.39 -55.65 8.69
CA SER A 105 44.09 -54.87 7.48
C SER A 105 42.70 -55.22 6.90
N SER A 106 42.27 -56.49 6.97
CA SER A 106 40.92 -56.90 6.56
C SER A 106 39.83 -56.33 7.49
N VAL A 107 40.06 -56.30 8.81
CA VAL A 107 39.16 -55.70 9.82
C VAL A 107 39.05 -54.19 9.59
N GLN A 108 40.17 -53.50 9.39
CA GLN A 108 40.18 -52.07 9.12
C GLN A 108 39.41 -51.72 7.83
N ASN A 109 39.60 -52.47 6.75
CA ASN A 109 38.86 -52.27 5.50
C ASN A 109 37.34 -52.50 5.68
N LYS A 110 36.94 -53.56 6.40
CA LYS A 110 35.52 -53.84 6.71
C LYS A 110 34.89 -52.72 7.56
N LEU A 111 35.65 -52.15 8.50
CA LEU A 111 35.19 -51.01 9.31
C LEU A 111 35.01 -49.75 8.45
N MET A 112 35.98 -49.44 7.58
CA MET A 112 35.87 -48.29 6.65
C MET A 112 34.70 -48.47 5.66
N GLU A 113 34.48 -49.67 5.13
CA GLU A 113 33.28 -49.98 4.34
C GLU A 113 31.99 -49.77 5.13
N ALA A 114 31.92 -50.18 6.40
CA ALA A 114 30.74 -50.01 7.24
C ALA A 114 30.45 -48.53 7.54
N ILE A 115 31.50 -47.74 7.80
CA ILE A 115 31.43 -46.28 7.98
C ILE A 115 30.97 -45.60 6.69
N GLN A 116 31.57 -45.91 5.53
CA GLN A 116 31.15 -45.33 4.26
C GLN A 116 29.69 -45.68 3.93
N LYS A 117 29.29 -46.95 4.13
CA LYS A 117 27.89 -47.38 3.99
C LYS A 117 26.96 -46.68 4.99
N MET A 118 27.45 -46.18 6.13
CA MET A 118 26.67 -45.37 7.07
C MET A 118 26.58 -43.91 6.59
N CYS A 119 27.68 -43.28 6.18
CA CYS A 119 27.70 -41.92 5.64
C CYS A 119 26.78 -41.78 4.41
N ASN A 120 26.93 -42.66 3.41
CA ASN A 120 26.08 -42.64 2.22
C ASN A 120 24.57 -42.78 2.55
N ARG A 121 24.23 -43.54 3.60
CA ARG A 121 22.84 -43.67 4.08
C ARG A 121 22.37 -42.44 4.85
N ILE A 122 23.25 -41.70 5.52
CA ILE A 122 22.91 -40.43 6.16
C ILE A 122 22.69 -39.36 5.07
N GLU A 123 23.57 -39.28 4.07
CA GLU A 123 23.46 -38.39 2.92
C GLU A 123 22.17 -38.61 2.12
N ASP A 124 21.87 -39.87 1.74
CA ASP A 124 20.62 -40.26 1.05
C ASP A 124 19.36 -39.89 1.85
N ASN A 125 19.35 -40.13 3.16
CA ASN A 125 18.24 -39.72 4.03
C ASN A 125 18.14 -38.20 4.23
N MET A 126 19.24 -37.47 4.17
CA MET A 126 19.22 -36.00 4.22
C MET A 126 18.70 -35.41 2.90
N GLY A 127 19.17 -35.93 1.75
CA GLY A 127 18.67 -35.52 0.42
C GLY A 127 17.15 -35.66 0.31
N LYS A 128 16.62 -36.85 0.61
CA LYS A 128 15.17 -37.12 0.61
C LYS A 128 14.37 -36.23 1.56
N ARG A 129 14.97 -35.79 2.68
CA ARG A 129 14.35 -34.83 3.61
C ARG A 129 14.39 -33.40 3.07
N ILE A 130 15.43 -33.01 2.34
CA ILE A 130 15.54 -31.71 1.68
C ILE A 130 14.52 -31.63 0.54
N GLU A 131 14.47 -32.63 -0.35
CA GLU A 131 13.48 -32.74 -1.43
C GLU A 131 12.04 -32.62 -0.90
N LEU A 132 11.72 -33.34 0.18
CA LEU A 132 10.40 -33.27 0.82
C LEU A 132 10.09 -31.88 1.42
N LEU A 133 11.09 -31.19 1.98
CA LEU A 133 10.92 -29.83 2.50
C LEU A 133 10.73 -28.81 1.38
N GLU A 134 11.49 -28.92 0.29
CA GLU A 134 11.31 -28.08 -0.90
C GLU A 134 9.93 -28.29 -1.53
N ASP A 135 9.47 -29.53 -1.67
CA ASP A 135 8.15 -29.82 -2.23
C ASP A 135 7.01 -29.37 -1.32
N ASN A 136 7.19 -29.39 -0.01
CA ASN A 136 6.22 -28.82 0.92
C ASN A 136 6.23 -27.29 0.89
N LEU A 137 7.40 -26.66 0.71
CA LEU A 137 7.52 -25.21 0.52
C LEU A 137 6.86 -24.77 -0.80
N LYS A 138 7.06 -25.49 -1.91
CA LYS A 138 6.38 -25.26 -3.20
C LYS A 138 4.86 -25.35 -3.06
N LYS A 139 4.34 -26.36 -2.35
CA LYS A 139 2.90 -26.51 -2.08
C LYS A 139 2.34 -25.39 -1.20
N PHE A 140 3.08 -25.00 -0.16
CA PHE A 140 2.69 -23.91 0.72
C PHE A 140 2.65 -22.58 -0.04
N GLN A 141 3.69 -22.25 -0.81
CA GLN A 141 3.73 -21.04 -1.62
C GLN A 141 2.58 -21.02 -2.63
N ALA A 142 2.37 -22.10 -3.41
CA ALA A 142 1.25 -22.19 -4.33
C ALA A 142 -0.13 -22.07 -3.65
N THR A 143 -0.25 -22.44 -2.37
CA THR A 143 -1.47 -22.21 -1.57
C THR A 143 -1.62 -20.73 -1.22
N VAL A 144 -0.56 -20.07 -0.76
CA VAL A 144 -0.54 -18.61 -0.50
C VAL A 144 -0.86 -17.82 -1.77
N ASP A 145 -0.17 -18.12 -2.87
CA ASP A 145 -0.38 -17.51 -4.18
C ASP A 145 -1.86 -17.66 -4.62
N SER A 146 -2.45 -18.84 -4.45
CA SER A 146 -3.87 -19.10 -4.79
C SER A 146 -4.88 -18.37 -3.90
N LEU A 147 -4.45 -17.88 -2.74
CA LEU A 147 -5.26 -17.09 -1.82
C LEU A 147 -5.04 -15.57 -2.01
N GLN A 148 -4.02 -15.13 -2.75
CA GLN A 148 -3.70 -13.71 -2.89
C GLN A 148 -4.78 -12.96 -3.69
N ASP A 149 -5.37 -13.62 -4.70
CA ASP A 149 -6.48 -13.13 -5.55
C ASP A 149 -7.88 -13.32 -4.94
N ASP A 150 -7.98 -13.78 -3.68
CA ASP A 150 -9.26 -14.03 -2.98
C ASP A 150 -9.92 -12.71 -2.55
N ILE A 151 -11.12 -12.40 -3.06
CA ILE A 151 -11.83 -11.14 -2.76
C ILE A 151 -12.36 -11.18 -1.33
N ILE A 152 -11.81 -10.34 -0.45
CA ILE A 152 -12.20 -10.25 0.96
C ILE A 152 -13.04 -8.99 1.30
N PHE A 153 -13.21 -8.06 0.36
CA PHE A 153 -14.21 -7.01 0.48
C PHE A 153 -14.72 -6.66 -0.92
N GLN A 154 -16.04 -6.63 -1.08
CA GLN A 154 -16.69 -6.19 -2.30
C GLN A 154 -17.86 -5.26 -1.97
N SER A 155 -17.89 -4.07 -2.58
CA SER A 155 -19.00 -3.12 -2.46
C SER A 155 -19.16 -2.33 -3.75
N GLY A 156 -20.15 -2.70 -4.56
CA GLY A 156 -20.39 -2.08 -5.87
C GLY A 156 -19.23 -2.38 -6.82
N ASN A 157 -18.45 -1.35 -7.18
CA ASN A 157 -17.24 -1.47 -8.00
C ASN A 157 -15.93 -1.50 -7.19
N ILE A 158 -16.02 -1.55 -5.86
CA ILE A 158 -14.85 -1.58 -4.96
C ILE A 158 -14.57 -3.04 -4.64
N GLU A 159 -13.37 -3.52 -4.96
CA GLU A 159 -12.88 -4.87 -4.68
C GLU A 159 -11.54 -4.78 -3.96
N ILE A 160 -11.37 -5.53 -2.87
CA ILE A 160 -10.11 -5.70 -2.13
C ILE A 160 -9.82 -7.19 -2.11
N ASN A 161 -8.73 -7.59 -2.74
CA ASN A 161 -8.21 -8.94 -2.66
C ASN A 161 -7.43 -9.12 -1.35
N ARG A 162 -7.24 -10.37 -0.95
CA ARG A 162 -6.48 -10.72 0.25
C ARG A 162 -5.06 -10.14 0.22
N GLY A 163 -4.42 -10.14 -0.94
CA GLY A 163 -3.10 -9.56 -1.12
C GLY A 163 -3.03 -8.05 -0.99
N ASP A 164 -4.13 -7.34 -1.30
CA ASP A 164 -4.18 -5.88 -1.17
C ASP A 164 -4.06 -5.45 0.31
N ILE A 165 -4.44 -6.33 1.26
CA ILE A 165 -4.22 -6.10 2.70
C ILE A 165 -2.73 -6.04 3.08
N ASP A 166 -1.83 -6.67 2.32
CA ASP A 166 -0.39 -6.53 2.56
C ASP A 166 0.06 -5.06 2.34
N ASP A 167 -0.53 -4.36 1.36
CA ASP A 167 -0.25 -2.92 1.13
C ASP A 167 -0.77 -2.04 2.28
N ILE A 168 -1.86 -2.46 2.94
CA ILE A 168 -2.39 -1.75 4.11
C ILE A 168 -1.53 -2.02 5.34
N LEU A 169 -1.20 -3.29 5.64
CA LEU A 169 -0.56 -3.69 6.89
C LEU A 169 0.97 -3.46 6.90
N THR A 170 1.60 -3.33 5.73
CA THR A 170 3.04 -3.05 5.60
C THR A 170 3.31 -1.58 5.22
N ASN A 171 4.57 -1.25 4.93
CA ASN A 171 5.02 0.11 4.61
C ASN A 171 4.83 0.45 3.12
N GLN A 172 3.62 0.22 2.60
CA GLN A 172 3.30 0.42 1.19
C GLN A 172 2.24 1.52 0.98
N TYR A 173 2.12 1.93 -0.28
CA TYR A 173 1.19 2.95 -0.73
C TYR A 173 -0.22 2.38 -0.88
N LEU A 174 -1.24 3.12 -0.43
CA LEU A 174 -2.63 2.70 -0.69
C LEU A 174 -3.00 2.89 -2.16
N ALA A 175 -3.45 1.83 -2.83
CA ALA A 175 -4.21 1.90 -4.08
C ALA A 175 -5.60 2.60 -3.91
N ASP A 176 -6.24 2.96 -5.03
CA ASP A 176 -7.55 3.65 -5.04
C ASP A 176 -8.64 2.89 -4.28
N ASN A 177 -8.74 1.58 -4.48
CA ASN A 177 -9.79 0.76 -3.86
C ASN A 177 -9.70 0.79 -2.32
N HIS A 178 -8.51 0.92 -1.73
CA HIS A 178 -8.36 1.10 -0.27
C HIS A 178 -9.00 2.39 0.23
N VAL A 179 -8.86 3.47 -0.53
CA VAL A 179 -9.40 4.79 -0.19
C VAL A 179 -10.92 4.82 -0.39
N ASP A 180 -11.42 4.19 -1.46
CA ASP A 180 -12.85 4.00 -1.69
C ASP A 180 -13.50 3.07 -0.64
N ALA A 181 -12.85 1.96 -0.28
CA ALA A 181 -13.34 1.04 0.75
C ALA A 181 -13.34 1.71 2.14
N PHE A 182 -12.33 2.52 2.48
CA PHE A 182 -12.36 3.36 3.66
C PHE A 182 -13.53 4.35 3.64
N ALA A 183 -13.80 4.99 2.49
CA ALA A 183 -14.90 5.93 2.35
C ALA A 183 -16.29 5.27 2.49
N PHE A 184 -16.43 4.01 2.04
CA PHE A 184 -17.60 3.17 2.32
C PHE A 184 -17.74 2.87 3.82
N LEU A 185 -16.69 2.36 4.47
CA LEU A 185 -16.69 2.09 5.92
C LEU A 185 -17.02 3.36 6.74
N LEU A 186 -16.55 4.53 6.30
CA LEU A 186 -16.86 5.82 6.91
C LEU A 186 -18.32 6.23 6.69
N SER A 187 -18.92 5.91 5.55
CA SER A 187 -20.34 6.13 5.27
C SER A 187 -21.23 5.28 6.17
N GLU A 188 -20.86 4.01 6.37
CA GLU A 188 -21.57 3.10 7.28
C GLU A 188 -21.40 3.53 8.75
N LYS A 189 -20.20 3.97 9.15
CA LYS A 189 -19.96 4.60 10.45
C LYS A 189 -20.85 5.84 10.64
N ARG A 190 -21.03 6.69 9.61
CA ARG A 190 -21.95 7.83 9.62
C ARG A 190 -23.42 7.41 9.70
N ARG A 191 -23.81 6.30 9.06
CA ARG A 191 -25.17 5.72 9.11
C ARG A 191 -25.52 5.23 10.51
N ILE A 192 -24.56 4.61 11.20
CA ILE A 192 -24.71 4.09 12.57
C ILE A 192 -24.63 5.22 13.61
N LEU A 193 -23.79 6.24 13.40
CA LEU A 193 -23.53 7.34 14.35
C LEU A 193 -23.93 8.74 13.81
N PRO A 194 -25.18 8.96 13.36
CA PRO A 194 -25.60 10.20 12.69
C PRO A 194 -25.60 11.45 13.61
N LYS A 195 -25.44 11.27 14.92
CA LYS A 195 -25.26 12.35 15.91
C LYS A 195 -23.83 12.86 16.01
N GLU A 196 -22.83 12.05 15.63
CA GLU A 196 -21.41 12.40 15.62
C GLU A 196 -20.97 12.88 14.25
N PHE A 197 -21.45 12.22 13.19
CA PHE A 197 -21.06 12.45 11.81
C PHE A 197 -22.08 13.31 11.06
N GLN A 198 -21.60 14.21 10.19
CA GLN A 198 -22.42 15.04 9.31
C GLN A 198 -22.63 14.39 7.94
N ASN A 199 -23.66 14.82 7.21
CA ASN A 199 -23.87 14.40 5.84
C ASN A 199 -22.82 15.03 4.91
N TYR A 200 -22.16 14.18 4.12
CA TYR A 200 -21.15 14.54 3.13
C TYR A 200 -21.41 13.79 1.83
N LEU A 201 -21.03 14.41 0.71
CA LEU A 201 -20.88 13.73 -0.57
C LEU A 201 -19.44 13.22 -0.67
N TYR A 202 -19.27 11.95 -1.04
CA TYR A 202 -17.99 11.38 -1.38
C TYR A 202 -17.80 11.35 -2.91
N ILE A 203 -16.55 11.39 -3.38
CA ILE A 203 -16.18 11.19 -4.79
C ILE A 203 -14.92 10.34 -4.83
N SER A 204 -15.00 9.20 -5.50
CA SER A 204 -13.86 8.32 -5.73
C SER A 204 -12.73 9.05 -6.48
N PRO A 205 -11.45 8.79 -6.16
CA PRO A 205 -10.33 9.27 -6.97
C PRO A 205 -10.43 8.79 -8.44
N LEU A 206 -11.01 7.61 -8.69
CA LEU A 206 -11.15 7.03 -10.04
C LEU A 206 -12.07 7.84 -10.97
N TYR A 207 -12.96 8.69 -10.43
CA TYR A 207 -13.80 9.60 -11.23
C TYR A 207 -12.97 10.43 -12.23
N ARG A 208 -11.80 10.92 -11.81
CA ARG A 208 -10.93 11.76 -12.65
C ARG A 208 -10.29 10.95 -13.77
N ALA A 209 -9.74 9.78 -13.44
CA ALA A 209 -9.11 8.88 -14.40
C ALA A 209 -10.11 8.41 -15.46
N TYR A 210 -11.31 7.98 -15.06
CA TYR A 210 -12.36 7.53 -15.99
C TYR A 210 -12.84 8.69 -16.88
N ARG A 211 -13.00 9.91 -16.34
CA ARG A 211 -13.34 11.11 -17.15
C ARG A 211 -12.23 11.44 -18.16
N GLY A 212 -10.96 11.34 -17.75
CA GLY A 212 -9.79 11.56 -18.62
C GLY A 212 -9.69 10.54 -19.76
N TYR A 213 -9.88 9.25 -19.46
CA TYR A 213 -9.90 8.17 -20.44
C TYR A 213 -11.23 8.03 -21.22
N LYS A 214 -12.19 8.95 -21.01
CA LYS A 214 -13.53 8.96 -21.64
C LYS A 214 -14.32 7.64 -21.43
N GLN A 215 -14.13 7.02 -20.29
CA GLN A 215 -14.89 5.86 -19.83
C GLN A 215 -16.17 6.31 -19.10
N ASP A 216 -17.03 5.37 -18.69
CA ASP A 216 -18.19 5.72 -17.88
C ASP A 216 -17.78 6.07 -16.45
N PHE A 217 -17.66 7.37 -16.19
CA PHE A 217 -17.38 7.93 -14.87
C PHE A 217 -18.65 8.22 -14.05
N GLN A 218 -19.87 8.03 -14.61
CA GLN A 218 -21.11 8.42 -13.93
C GLN A 218 -21.35 7.59 -12.67
N ILE A 219 -20.88 6.34 -12.64
CA ILE A 219 -20.95 5.45 -11.46
C ILE A 219 -20.35 6.08 -10.19
N PHE A 220 -19.31 6.90 -10.32
CA PHE A 220 -18.62 7.55 -9.19
C PHE A 220 -19.30 8.85 -8.71
N ILE A 221 -20.34 9.31 -9.41
CA ILE A 221 -21.06 10.57 -9.12
C ILE A 221 -22.58 10.43 -9.19
N GLN A 222 -23.14 9.24 -9.43
CA GLN A 222 -24.60 9.02 -9.61
C GLN A 222 -25.44 9.39 -8.38
N HIS A 223 -24.86 9.28 -7.18
CA HIS A 223 -25.45 9.73 -5.91
C HIS A 223 -25.46 11.25 -5.73
N ILE A 224 -24.76 12.02 -6.57
CA ILE A 224 -24.74 13.48 -6.53
C ILE A 224 -25.96 14.00 -7.30
N ASN A 225 -26.99 14.37 -6.55
CA ASN A 225 -28.29 14.84 -7.02
C ASN A 225 -28.79 15.99 -6.10
N PRO A 226 -29.87 16.72 -6.47
CA PRO A 226 -30.35 17.87 -5.70
C PRO A 226 -30.69 17.56 -4.24
N ASP A 227 -31.15 16.33 -3.94
CA ASP A 227 -31.52 15.93 -2.59
C ASP A 227 -30.27 15.68 -1.73
N SER A 228 -29.30 14.93 -2.25
CA SER A 228 -28.03 14.67 -1.56
C SER A 228 -27.21 15.94 -1.34
N ILE A 229 -27.29 16.91 -2.26
CA ILE A 229 -26.70 18.25 -2.15
C ILE A 229 -27.40 19.10 -1.10
N ARG A 230 -28.74 19.04 -0.99
CA ARG A 230 -29.52 19.75 0.04
C ARG A 230 -29.26 19.19 1.44
N GLU A 231 -29.09 17.87 1.55
CA GLU A 231 -28.89 17.17 2.81
C GLU A 231 -27.44 17.22 3.31
N SER A 232 -26.47 17.32 2.41
CA SER A 232 -25.03 17.36 2.73
C SER A 232 -24.51 18.78 2.88
N LYS A 233 -23.46 18.96 3.69
CA LYS A 233 -22.78 20.27 3.86
C LYS A 233 -21.31 20.24 3.48
N LEU A 234 -20.86 19.13 2.90
CA LEU A 234 -19.48 18.81 2.60
C LEU A 234 -19.40 17.98 1.32
N ILE A 235 -18.36 18.20 0.50
CA ILE A 235 -17.88 17.27 -0.52
C ILE A 235 -16.46 16.87 -0.13
N VAL A 236 -16.18 15.57 -0.19
CA VAL A 236 -14.91 14.96 0.19
C VAL A 236 -14.39 14.20 -1.02
N GLN A 237 -13.29 14.67 -1.63
CA GLN A 237 -12.65 14.05 -2.78
C GLN A 237 -11.16 13.83 -2.51
N PRO A 238 -10.74 12.57 -2.26
CA PRO A 238 -9.35 12.16 -2.44
C PRO A 238 -8.90 12.39 -3.89
N ILE A 239 -7.67 12.86 -4.07
CA ILE A 239 -6.98 12.89 -5.35
C ILE A 239 -5.58 12.30 -5.19
N TYR A 240 -5.09 11.65 -6.23
CA TYR A 240 -3.70 11.18 -6.30
C TYR A 240 -2.96 12.07 -7.30
N PHE A 241 -1.92 12.75 -6.84
CA PHE A 241 -1.18 13.73 -7.64
C PHE A 241 0.33 13.52 -7.46
N GLN A 242 1.05 13.36 -8.57
CA GLN A 242 2.52 13.22 -8.61
C GLN A 242 3.11 12.18 -7.63
N GLY A 243 2.39 11.10 -7.33
CA GLY A 243 2.83 10.05 -6.40
C GLY A 243 2.32 10.19 -4.96
N HIS A 244 1.53 11.24 -4.67
CA HIS A 244 1.06 11.56 -3.32
C HIS A 244 -0.47 11.66 -3.24
N TRP A 245 -1.03 11.19 -2.12
CA TRP A 245 -2.45 11.31 -1.81
C TRP A 245 -2.78 12.65 -1.14
N VAL A 246 -3.68 13.43 -1.75
CA VAL A 246 -4.16 14.72 -1.24
C VAL A 246 -5.68 14.65 -1.00
N LEU A 247 -6.18 15.34 0.03
CA LEU A 247 -7.61 15.49 0.25
C LEU A 247 -8.12 16.88 -0.16
N VAL A 248 -9.04 16.92 -1.11
CA VAL A 248 -9.82 18.11 -1.48
C VAL A 248 -11.14 18.11 -0.71
N ILE A 249 -11.41 19.20 0.02
CA ILE A 249 -12.63 19.38 0.80
C ILE A 249 -13.37 20.62 0.30
N GLY A 250 -14.49 20.40 -0.39
CA GLY A 250 -15.49 21.44 -0.60
C GLY A 250 -16.48 21.43 0.56
N ARG A 251 -17.04 22.59 0.93
CA ARG A 251 -18.27 22.64 1.74
C ARG A 251 -19.43 22.94 0.80
N LEU A 252 -20.64 22.46 1.02
CA LEU A 252 -21.78 22.71 0.09
C LEU A 252 -22.40 24.11 0.26
N LYS A 253 -21.51 25.09 0.46
CA LYS A 253 -21.70 26.48 0.07
C LYS A 253 -20.59 26.92 -0.93
N ASP A 254 -19.36 26.35 -0.86
CA ASP A 254 -18.26 26.47 -1.86
C ASP A 254 -17.24 25.27 -1.87
N LYS A 255 -16.69 24.67 -2.96
CA LYS A 255 -16.78 24.72 -4.46
C LYS A 255 -16.20 23.40 -5.04
N ILE A 256 -16.72 22.84 -6.15
CA ILE A 256 -15.92 22.04 -7.12
C ILE A 256 -16.42 22.24 -8.58
N LYS A 257 -15.68 23.00 -9.40
CA LYS A 257 -16.02 23.37 -10.80
C LYS A 257 -16.41 22.20 -11.70
N GLN A 258 -15.63 21.14 -11.68
CA GLN A 258 -15.72 20.02 -12.63
C GLN A 258 -17.03 19.21 -12.49
N ILE A 259 -17.59 19.17 -11.28
CA ILE A 259 -18.90 18.53 -11.02
C ILE A 259 -20.04 19.43 -11.49
N HIS A 260 -19.84 20.75 -11.65
CA HIS A 260 -20.86 21.62 -12.26
C HIS A 260 -21.11 21.23 -13.71
N GLU A 261 -20.04 20.95 -14.44
CA GLU A 261 -20.05 20.54 -15.83
C GLU A 261 -20.76 19.17 -15.97
N ASP A 262 -20.38 18.21 -15.11
CA ASP A 262 -20.86 16.82 -15.20
C ASP A 262 -22.23 16.57 -14.54
N LYS A 263 -22.66 17.45 -13.61
CA LYS A 263 -23.96 17.44 -12.91
C LYS A 263 -24.65 18.80 -12.99
N ALA A 264 -24.70 19.38 -14.20
CA ALA A 264 -25.41 20.63 -14.45
C ALA A 264 -26.86 20.57 -13.95
N GLY A 265 -27.31 21.62 -13.26
CA GLY A 265 -28.64 21.67 -12.62
C GLY A 265 -28.76 20.98 -11.25
N ALA A 266 -27.76 20.21 -10.79
CA ALA A 266 -27.76 19.66 -9.44
C ALA A 266 -27.41 20.70 -8.35
N PHE A 267 -26.70 21.78 -8.74
CA PHE A 267 -26.24 22.84 -7.85
C PHE A 267 -27.05 24.14 -8.06
N PRO A 268 -27.37 24.90 -6.98
CA PRO A 268 -28.24 26.08 -7.05
C PRO A 268 -27.57 27.36 -7.61
N SER A 269 -26.33 27.27 -8.06
CA SER A 269 -25.47 28.41 -8.42
C SER A 269 -24.27 27.94 -9.24
N ASP A 270 -23.66 28.84 -10.02
CA ASP A 270 -22.42 28.55 -10.77
C ASP A 270 -21.27 28.17 -9.83
N ILE A 271 -20.86 26.89 -9.88
CA ILE A 271 -19.77 26.38 -9.05
C ILE A 271 -18.39 26.46 -9.74
N THR A 272 -18.13 27.45 -10.62
CA THR A 272 -16.80 27.78 -11.19
C THR A 272 -16.05 28.94 -10.49
N THR A 273 -16.73 30.01 -10.09
CA THR A 273 -16.22 31.32 -9.58
C THR A 273 -15.76 31.51 -8.10
N TRP A 274 -15.63 30.47 -7.27
CA TRP A 274 -15.39 30.62 -5.80
C TRP A 274 -13.93 30.24 -5.42
N LYS A 275 -13.49 30.58 -4.20
CA LYS A 275 -12.04 30.65 -3.85
C LYS A 275 -11.47 29.39 -3.20
N LEU A 276 -10.23 29.07 -3.59
CA LEU A 276 -9.39 28.02 -3.02
C LEU A 276 -8.61 28.50 -1.78
N GLN A 277 -8.48 27.67 -0.75
CA GLN A 277 -7.58 27.89 0.40
C GLN A 277 -6.97 26.55 0.89
N ILE A 278 -5.92 26.65 1.70
CA ILE A 278 -5.13 25.53 2.23
C ILE A 278 -5.23 25.49 3.75
N VAL A 279 -5.38 24.29 4.31
CA VAL A 279 -5.26 24.10 5.76
C VAL A 279 -3.78 24.10 6.14
N ARG A 280 -3.36 25.03 6.99
CA ARG A 280 -2.05 24.96 7.67
C ARG A 280 -2.23 24.44 9.09
N GLY A 281 -1.18 23.81 9.64
CA GLY A 281 -1.21 23.27 11.01
C GLY A 281 -1.93 21.92 11.16
N VAL A 282 -2.08 21.16 10.08
CA VAL A 282 -2.50 19.75 10.13
C VAL A 282 -1.36 18.84 10.57
N PRO A 283 -1.63 17.67 11.17
CA PRO A 283 -0.61 16.65 11.38
C PRO A 283 -0.02 16.18 10.04
N THR A 284 1.29 15.94 10.02
CA THR A 284 2.06 15.55 8.82
C THR A 284 2.68 14.16 8.96
N GLN A 285 2.92 13.47 7.83
CA GLN A 285 3.75 12.26 7.79
C GLN A 285 5.25 12.62 7.81
N SER A 286 6.08 11.66 8.18
CA SER A 286 7.55 11.72 8.13
C SER A 286 8.18 10.62 7.28
N ASN A 287 7.36 9.89 6.53
CA ASN A 287 7.76 8.95 5.48
C ASN A 287 7.09 9.37 4.15
N ASP A 288 7.13 8.51 3.15
CA ASP A 288 6.53 8.66 1.82
C ASP A 288 5.20 7.88 1.70
N TYR A 289 5.15 6.64 2.20
CA TYR A 289 4.04 5.70 1.99
C TYR A 289 2.73 5.97 2.74
N ASP A 290 2.70 6.72 3.86
CA ASP A 290 1.47 6.87 4.68
C ASP A 290 0.43 7.87 4.15
N CYS A 291 0.68 8.54 3.01
CA CYS A 291 -0.19 9.61 2.50
C CYS A 291 -1.66 9.18 2.32
N GLY A 292 -1.91 7.95 1.86
CA GLY A 292 -3.27 7.40 1.75
C GLY A 292 -3.96 7.24 3.10
N ILE A 293 -3.24 6.79 4.14
CA ILE A 293 -3.77 6.66 5.50
C ILE A 293 -4.02 8.06 6.10
N PHE A 294 -3.11 9.02 5.90
CA PHE A 294 -3.34 10.41 6.31
C PHE A 294 -4.60 10.99 5.66
N VAL A 295 -4.80 10.80 4.34
CA VAL A 295 -6.04 11.19 3.65
C VAL A 295 -7.28 10.51 4.26
N CYS A 296 -7.22 9.22 4.55
CA CYS A 296 -8.31 8.51 5.24
C CYS A 296 -8.62 9.11 6.62
N LYS A 297 -7.61 9.40 7.45
CA LYS A 297 -7.82 10.03 8.76
C LYS A 297 -8.24 11.50 8.65
N TYR A 298 -7.82 12.25 7.63
CA TYR A 298 -8.37 13.57 7.33
C TYR A 298 -9.85 13.47 6.96
N MET A 299 -10.24 12.51 6.09
CA MET A 299 -11.64 12.25 5.73
C MET A 299 -12.49 12.01 6.98
N GLU A 300 -12.06 11.09 7.86
CA GLU A 300 -12.75 10.82 9.13
C GLU A 300 -12.92 12.08 9.99
N ARG A 301 -11.91 12.94 10.09
CA ARG A 301 -12.00 14.17 10.89
C ARG A 301 -12.92 15.23 10.27
N VAL A 302 -12.97 15.38 8.95
CA VAL A 302 -13.77 16.44 8.29
C VAL A 302 -15.27 16.12 8.30
N VAL A 303 -15.64 14.84 8.35
CA VAL A 303 -17.05 14.40 8.42
C VAL A 303 -17.61 14.42 9.85
N LEU A 304 -16.82 14.68 10.89
CA LEU A 304 -17.34 14.90 12.25
C LEU A 304 -18.09 16.23 12.35
N ARG A 305 -19.12 16.27 13.21
CA ARG A 305 -19.89 17.50 13.55
C ARG A 305 -19.19 18.39 14.56
N GLN A 306 -18.23 17.85 15.32
CA GLN A 306 -17.46 18.61 16.31
C GLN A 306 -16.65 19.72 15.63
N LYS A 307 -16.47 20.86 16.31
CA LYS A 307 -15.54 21.88 15.83
C LYS A 307 -14.12 21.29 15.82
N MET A 308 -13.60 21.13 14.62
CA MET A 308 -12.25 20.68 14.30
C MET A 308 -11.17 21.63 14.86
N ASP A 309 -10.20 21.06 15.57
CA ASP A 309 -8.98 21.73 16.03
C ASP A 309 -7.77 20.89 15.59
N TRP A 310 -7.16 21.26 14.47
CA TRP A 310 -5.97 20.59 13.94
C TRP A 310 -4.74 20.74 14.85
N ALA A 311 -4.61 21.85 15.59
CA ALA A 311 -3.45 22.10 16.45
C ALA A 311 -3.41 21.17 17.67
N SER A 312 -4.57 20.62 18.08
CA SER A 312 -4.68 19.54 19.07
C SER A 312 -4.29 18.16 18.54
N LEU A 313 -4.36 17.94 17.23
CA LEU A 313 -4.22 16.64 16.57
C LEU A 313 -2.77 16.34 16.19
N LYS A 314 -1.86 16.32 17.17
CA LYS A 314 -0.43 16.07 16.94
C LYS A 314 -0.10 14.57 16.83
N ASP A 315 1.14 14.29 16.43
CA ASP A 315 1.81 12.98 16.48
C ASP A 315 1.12 11.81 15.74
N TRP A 316 0.26 12.09 14.74
CA TRP A 316 -0.43 11.04 13.96
C TRP A 316 0.50 9.99 13.36
N GLN A 317 1.71 10.38 12.92
CA GLN A 317 2.71 9.46 12.38
C GLN A 317 3.05 8.30 13.33
N LYS A 318 3.07 8.55 14.65
CA LYS A 318 3.30 7.53 15.69
C LYS A 318 2.20 6.47 15.74
N TYR A 319 1.00 6.80 15.25
CA TYR A 319 -0.18 5.94 15.24
C TYR A 319 -0.48 5.34 13.87
N MET A 320 0.30 5.61 12.82
CA MET A 320 0.05 5.05 11.48
C MET A 320 0.03 3.52 11.44
N PRO A 321 0.93 2.77 12.10
CA PRO A 321 0.82 1.31 12.18
C PRO A 321 -0.50 0.84 12.83
N LYS A 322 -1.02 1.60 13.81
CA LYS A 322 -2.33 1.33 14.40
C LYS A 322 -3.47 1.65 13.43
N PHE A 323 -3.43 2.77 12.72
CA PHE A 323 -4.49 3.14 11.76
C PHE A 323 -4.53 2.20 10.54
N ARG A 324 -3.37 1.70 10.10
CA ARG A 324 -3.23 0.62 9.13
C ARG A 324 -3.90 -0.67 9.62
N ALA A 325 -3.57 -1.10 10.84
CA ALA A 325 -4.21 -2.26 11.46
C ALA A 325 -5.73 -2.09 11.66
N GLU A 326 -6.19 -0.89 12.06
CA GLU A 326 -7.62 -0.57 12.17
C GLU A 326 -8.36 -0.70 10.82
N LEU A 327 -7.76 -0.24 9.72
CA LEU A 327 -8.33 -0.35 8.37
C LEU A 327 -8.34 -1.80 7.88
N GLY A 328 -7.19 -2.51 7.93
CA GLY A 328 -7.11 -3.90 7.49
C GLY A 328 -8.06 -4.81 8.28
N TYR A 329 -8.17 -4.61 9.61
CA TYR A 329 -9.12 -5.35 10.45
C TYR A 329 -10.59 -5.04 10.08
N ALA A 330 -10.93 -3.77 9.83
CA ALA A 330 -12.28 -3.39 9.45
C ALA A 330 -12.71 -4.03 8.13
N LEU A 331 -11.85 -4.02 7.11
CA LEU A 331 -12.12 -4.67 5.80
C LEU A 331 -12.35 -6.17 5.96
N CYS A 332 -11.45 -6.85 6.68
CA CYS A 332 -11.55 -8.28 6.96
C CYS A 332 -12.85 -8.66 7.72
N LEU A 333 -13.40 -7.80 8.57
CA LEU A 333 -14.68 -8.06 9.26
C LEU A 333 -15.90 -7.88 8.34
N THR A 334 -15.86 -6.97 7.37
CA THR A 334 -16.98 -6.73 6.43
C THR A 334 -17.27 -7.89 5.46
N THR A 335 -16.44 -8.94 5.45
CA THR A 335 -16.67 -10.21 4.73
C THR A 335 -17.98 -10.93 5.07
N ASN A 336 -18.60 -10.64 6.21
CA ASN A 336 -19.68 -11.46 6.81
C ASN A 336 -21.01 -10.68 7.05
N MET A 337 -21.34 -9.67 6.23
CA MET A 337 -22.58 -8.88 6.32
C MET A 337 -23.40 -8.85 5.03
#